data_AF-A0A1V4A7I5-F1
#
_entry.id   AF-A0A1V4A7I5-F1
#
_cell.length_a   1.000
_cell.length_b   1.000
_cell.length_c   1.000
_cell.angle_alpha   90.00
_cell.angle_beta   90.00
_cell.angle_gamma   90.00
#
_symmetry.space_group_name_H-M   'P 1'
#
loop_
_entity.id
_entity.type
_entity.pdbx_description
1 polymer ?
#
loop_
_entity_poly.entity_id
_entity_poly.type
_entity_poly.pdbx_seq_one_letter_code
_entity_poly.pdbx_strand_id
1 'polypeptide(L)' 'MTVDPAKDRAKPHSQSPRSWAERTHNITRYTRMARGGHFAAHEEPGLLAHDLTEFFRAHR' A
#
# COMPACT_ATOMS: atom_id res chain seq x y z
N MET A 1 21.25 -23.59 -19.67
CA MET A 1 20.27 -22.53 -19.34
C MET A 1 20.73 -21.89 -18.04
N THR A 2 21.66 -20.95 -18.14
CA THR A 2 22.27 -20.30 -16.97
C THR A 2 21.28 -19.27 -16.44
N VAL A 3 20.69 -19.54 -15.28
CA VAL A 3 19.90 -18.55 -14.55
C VAL A 3 20.85 -17.47 -14.03
N ASP A 4 20.63 -16.24 -14.49
CA ASP A 4 21.42 -15.06 -14.15
C ASP A 4 21.20 -14.71 -12.66
N PRO A 5 22.25 -14.76 -11.81
CA PRO A 5 22.11 -14.60 -10.35
C PRO A 5 21.70 -13.17 -9.93
N ALA A 6 21.62 -12.23 -10.88
CA ALA A 6 21.17 -10.86 -10.62
C ALA A 6 19.64 -10.70 -10.63
N LYS A 7 18.86 -11.75 -10.93
CA LYS A 7 17.39 -11.66 -11.04
C LYS A 7 16.64 -11.85 -9.72
N ASP A 8 17.36 -11.95 -8.60
CA ASP A 8 16.80 -12.10 -7.25
C ASP A 8 16.92 -10.80 -6.41
N ARG A 9 16.92 -9.64 -7.08
CA ARG A 9 16.63 -8.39 -6.38
C ARG A 9 15.12 -8.34 -6.18
N ALA A 10 14.68 -8.70 -4.97
CA ALA A 10 13.33 -8.54 -4.46
C ALA A 10 12.64 -7.33 -5.12
N LYS A 11 11.78 -7.61 -6.10
CA LYS A 11 10.94 -6.58 -6.70
C LYS A 11 10.02 -6.10 -5.58
N PRO A 12 9.99 -4.81 -5.21
CA PRO A 12 9.01 -4.35 -4.25
C PRO A 12 7.64 -4.71 -4.82
N HIS A 13 6.94 -5.61 -4.14
CA HIS A 13 5.64 -6.16 -4.53
C HIS A 13 4.76 -5.00 -5.02
N SER A 14 4.50 -4.95 -6.33
CA SER A 14 3.56 -4.11 -7.11
C SER A 14 2.85 -2.92 -6.43
N GLN A 15 3.50 -2.14 -5.59
CA GLN A 15 2.92 -0.94 -5.02
C GLN A 15 3.08 0.17 -6.06
N SER A 16 1.97 0.54 -6.69
CA SER A 16 1.95 1.66 -7.62
C SER A 16 2.55 2.92 -6.94
N PRO A 17 3.39 3.70 -7.65
CA PRO A 17 3.93 4.92 -7.09
C PRO A 17 2.82 5.88 -6.63
N ARG A 18 2.99 6.50 -5.46
CA ARG A 18 2.06 7.51 -4.93
C ARG A 18 1.75 8.61 -5.94
N SER A 19 2.75 9.01 -6.72
CA SER A 19 2.63 10.04 -7.75
C SER A 19 1.58 9.73 -8.83
N TRP A 20 1.22 8.46 -9.04
CA TRP A 20 0.16 8.11 -9.97
C TRP A 20 -1.22 8.48 -9.42
N ALA A 21 -1.46 8.27 -8.13
CA ALA A 21 -2.70 8.63 -7.46
C ALA A 21 -2.86 10.16 -7.37
N GLU A 22 -1.77 10.87 -7.06
CA GLU A 22 -1.75 12.34 -6.97
C GLU A 22 -2.06 13.05 -8.28
N ARG A 23 -1.83 12.40 -9.43
CA ARG A 23 -2.20 12.95 -10.75
C ARG A 23 -3.69 12.97 -11.02
N THR A 24 -4.46 12.11 -10.35
CA THR A 24 -5.87 11.86 -10.66
C THR A 24 -6.81 12.19 -9.50
N HIS A 25 -6.29 12.35 -8.28
CA HIS A 25 -7.07 12.57 -7.08
C HIS A 25 -6.42 13.62 -6.17
N ASN A 26 -7.24 14.34 -5.41
CA ASN A 26 -6.78 15.16 -4.30
C ASN A 26 -6.48 14.27 -3.08
N ILE A 27 -5.22 13.87 -2.93
CA ILE A 27 -4.80 12.96 -1.85
C ILE A 27 -4.64 13.72 -0.54
N THR A 28 -5.60 13.57 0.38
CA THR A 28 -5.56 14.19 1.71
C THR A 28 -4.86 13.32 2.76
N ARG A 29 -4.80 12.01 2.56
CA ARG A 29 -4.09 11.04 3.40
C ARG A 29 -3.53 9.91 2.53
N TYR A 30 -2.31 9.48 2.84
CA TYR A 30 -1.67 8.33 2.18
C TYR A 30 -0.86 7.54 3.20
N THR A 31 -1.32 6.34 3.52
CA THR A 31 -0.68 5.47 4.52
C THR A 31 0.02 4.31 3.84
N ARG A 32 1.34 4.17 4.02
CA ARG A 32 2.09 2.99 3.57
C ARG A 32 2.08 1.96 4.69
N MET A 33 1.37 0.85 4.48
CA MET A 33 1.28 -0.22 5.45
C MET A 33 2.57 -1.05 5.50
N ALA A 34 2.98 -1.47 6.70
CA ALA A 34 4.18 -2.27 6.91
C ALA A 34 4.02 -3.74 6.44
N ARG A 35 2.78 -4.23 6.33
CA ARG A 35 2.41 -5.60 5.94
C ARG A 35 0.99 -5.63 5.36
N GLY A 36 0.59 -6.79 4.86
CA GLY A 36 -0.68 -7.00 4.14
C GLY A 36 -0.51 -6.87 2.62
N GLY A 37 -1.26 -7.68 1.89
CA GLY A 37 -1.25 -7.78 0.44
C GLY A 37 -2.47 -7.15 -0.21
N HIS A 38 -2.94 -7.79 -1.28
CA HIS A 38 -4.04 -7.29 -2.11
C HIS A 38 -5.36 -7.25 -1.34
N PHE A 39 -5.58 -8.20 -0.41
CA PHE A 39 -6.83 -8.32 0.35
C PHE A 39 -6.68 -7.75 1.76
N ALA A 40 -6.31 -6.47 1.87
CA ALA A 40 -6.01 -5.81 3.15
C ALA A 40 -7.10 -5.99 4.23
N ALA A 41 -8.38 -6.03 3.85
CA ALA A 41 -9.49 -6.26 4.78
C ALA A 41 -9.50 -7.68 5.38
N HIS A 42 -9.02 -8.67 4.64
CA HIS A 42 -8.95 -10.06 5.09
C HIS A 42 -7.61 -10.38 5.75
N GLU A 43 -6.51 -9.88 5.17
CA GLU A 43 -5.15 -10.16 5.64
C GLU A 43 -4.79 -9.36 6.90
N GLU A 44 -5.19 -8.08 6.97
CA GLU A 44 -4.83 -7.17 8.07
C GLU A 44 -6.04 -6.32 8.52
N PRO A 45 -7.15 -6.94 8.96
CA PRO A 45 -8.40 -6.25 9.28
C PRO A 45 -8.21 -5.13 10.31
N GLY A 46 -7.37 -5.35 11.33
CA GLY A 46 -7.10 -4.37 12.38
C GLY A 46 -6.35 -3.14 11.87
N LEU A 47 -5.34 -3.32 11.02
CA LEU A 47 -4.58 -2.20 10.45
C LEU A 47 -5.47 -1.35 9.53
N LEU A 48 -6.27 -1.99 8.69
CA LEU A 48 -7.19 -1.30 7.80
C LEU A 48 -8.27 -0.53 8.58
N ALA A 49 -8.92 -1.19 9.55
CA ALA A 49 -9.98 -0.57 10.34
C ALA A 49 -9.47 0.64 11.15
N HIS A 50 -8.26 0.54 11.69
CA HIS A 50 -7.63 1.65 12.40
C HIS A 50 -7.39 2.85 11.49
N ASP A 51 -6.78 2.65 10.31
CA ASP A 51 -6.48 3.74 9.38
C ASP A 51 -7.74 4.43 8.85
N LEU A 52 -8.80 3.67 8.56
CA LEU A 52 -10.11 4.21 8.18
C LEU A 52 -10.73 5.03 9.32
N THR A 53 -10.70 4.52 10.55
CA THR A 53 -11.25 5.22 11.72
C THR A 53 -10.54 6.55 11.94
N GLU A 54 -9.22 6.56 11.88
CA GLU A 54 -8.42 7.77 12.04
C GLU A 54 -8.64 8.76 10.90
N PHE A 55 -8.87 8.30 9.67
CA PHE A 55 -9.24 9.17 8.56
C PHE A 55 -10.56 9.90 8.85
N PHE A 56 -11.63 9.19 9.17
CA PHE A 56 -12.93 9.82 9.42
C PHE A 56 -12.94 10.69 10.67
N ARG A 57 -12.17 10.35 11.71
CA ARG A 57 -12.01 11.21 12.90
C ARG A 57 -11.39 12.57 12.61
N ALA A 58 -10.51 12.65 11.61
CA ALA A 58 -9.88 13.90 11.18
C ALA A 58 -10.76 14.73 10.23
N HIS A 59 -11.85 14.15 9.72
CA HIS A 59 -12.74 14.77 8.72
C HIS A 59 -14.20 14.92 9.20
N ARG A 60 -14.44 14.75 10.50
CA ARG A 60 -15.68 15.16 11.17
C ARG A 60 -15.57 16.62 11.60
#